data_AF-B4CUS9-F1
#
_entry.id   AF-B4CUS9-F1
#
_cell.length_a   1.000
_cell.length_b   1.000
_cell.length_c   1.000
_cell.angle_alpha   90.00
_cell.angle_beta   90.00
_cell.angle_gamma   90.00
#
_symmetry.space_group_name_H-M   'P 1'
#
loop_
_entity.id
_entity.type
_entity.pdbx_description
1 polymer ?
#
loop_
_entity_poly.entity_id
_entity_poly.type
_entity_poly.pdbx_seq_one_letter_code
_entity_poly.pdbx_strand_id
1 'polypeptide(L)'
;MMGEPQCLESREFDAAQLVVSHPPIWKHVLKQQIHDYMQVNGAAPTGVLRYSRWKVADLPPVLHTHSVKVEVDADVYSYPPSPGATWHVNFADPNLFVAYGSGLLAQDELQVLEHPVLGSVREALLAAGYSARTRENDRSTPVLIANVQRQCALDTFPDPDQGRPRGLYGNQFQRAEWAAVQSALTVLSPAIMTNLICIAAPTGSGAYTEAQIHDVLETAFTGMRAAVLESSHISPGAKVTIHTGFWGCGAFGGNRPLMALLQLLAARLARVDKLVFYTGAQSEVIPFENGQAILRRILEKTGAEPSLLNILNVIVDQRFVWGTSDGN
;
A
#
# COMPACT_ATOMS: atom_id res chain seq x y z
N MET A 1 -26.45 5.16 11.34
CA MET A 1 -25.40 4.36 10.67
C MET A 1 -24.08 5.07 10.94
N MET A 2 -23.31 4.58 11.92
CA MET A 2 -21.97 5.11 12.23
C MET A 2 -20.93 4.14 11.67
N GLY A 3 -19.82 4.65 11.13
CA GLY A 3 -18.62 3.86 10.80
C GLY A 3 -18.45 3.41 9.34
N GLU A 4 -19.26 3.89 8.39
CA GLU A 4 -18.96 3.67 6.96
C GLU A 4 -18.13 4.83 6.39
N PRO A 5 -16.99 4.55 5.72
CA PRO A 5 -16.23 5.57 5.00
C PRO A 5 -17.07 6.32 3.98
N GLN A 6 -16.89 7.64 3.92
CA GLN A 6 -17.52 8.47 2.91
C GLN A 6 -16.56 8.63 1.73
N CYS A 7 -17.02 8.28 0.52
CA CYS A 7 -16.28 8.60 -0.71
C CYS A 7 -16.38 10.11 -0.97
N LEU A 8 -15.22 10.77 -1.07
CA LEU A 8 -15.10 12.20 -1.37
C LEU A 8 -15.12 12.44 -2.87
N GLU A 9 -14.50 11.54 -3.62
CA GLU A 9 -14.30 11.67 -5.06
C GLU A 9 -14.20 10.28 -5.69
N SER A 10 -14.83 10.10 -6.85
CA SER A 10 -14.71 8.87 -7.65
C SER A 10 -14.64 9.21 -9.13
N ARG A 11 -13.79 8.50 -9.87
CA ARG A 11 -13.54 8.70 -11.30
C ARG A 11 -13.26 7.37 -11.98
N GLU A 12 -13.56 7.34 -13.27
CA GLU A 12 -13.15 6.27 -14.16
C GLU A 12 -12.29 6.86 -15.27
N PHE A 13 -11.23 6.14 -15.63
CA PHE A 13 -10.33 6.53 -16.69
C PHE A 13 -10.16 5.38 -17.66
N ASP A 14 -10.37 5.63 -18.95
CA ASP A 14 -9.91 4.73 -20.01
C ASP A 14 -8.39 4.78 -20.05
N ALA A 15 -7.73 3.65 -19.81
CA ALA A 15 -6.29 3.60 -19.63
C ALA A 15 -5.52 4.06 -20.89
N ALA A 16 -6.01 3.70 -22.08
CA ALA A 16 -5.37 4.06 -23.35
C ALA A 16 -5.46 5.57 -23.61
N GLN A 17 -6.65 6.16 -23.39
CA GLN A 17 -6.84 7.60 -23.52
C GLN A 17 -6.08 8.39 -22.46
N LEU A 18 -6.02 7.86 -21.23
CA LEU A 18 -5.36 8.50 -20.11
C LEU A 18 -3.87 8.66 -20.37
N VAL A 19 -3.17 7.60 -20.81
CA VAL A 19 -1.72 7.70 -21.09
C VAL A 19 -1.39 8.62 -22.27
N VAL A 20 -2.30 8.77 -23.23
CA VAL A 20 -2.11 9.68 -24.38
C VAL A 20 -2.35 11.14 -23.97
N SER A 21 -3.42 11.40 -23.22
CA SER A 21 -3.82 12.77 -22.83
C SER A 21 -2.97 13.32 -21.68
N HIS A 22 -2.51 12.45 -20.78
CA HIS A 22 -1.74 12.80 -19.60
C HIS A 22 -0.60 11.78 -19.42
N PRO A 23 0.41 11.77 -20.30
CA PRO A 23 1.51 10.80 -20.19
C PRO A 23 2.24 10.93 -18.85
N PRO A 24 2.76 9.83 -18.29
CA PRO A 24 3.55 9.90 -17.07
C PRO A 24 4.86 10.66 -17.33
N ILE A 25 5.30 11.44 -16.34
CA ILE A 25 6.48 12.31 -16.42
C ILE A 25 7.66 11.66 -15.68
N TRP A 26 8.51 10.93 -16.40
CA TRP A 26 9.70 10.29 -15.86
C TRP A 26 10.89 11.26 -15.85
N LYS A 27 11.19 11.84 -14.68
CA LYS A 27 12.30 12.80 -14.55
C LYS A 27 13.67 12.12 -14.51
N HIS A 28 13.74 10.91 -13.94
CA HIS A 28 14.97 10.14 -13.83
C HIS A 28 15.22 9.30 -15.08
N VAL A 29 16.45 9.35 -15.59
CA VAL A 29 16.84 8.69 -16.84
C VAL A 29 16.53 7.20 -16.87
N LEU A 30 16.84 6.45 -15.79
CA LEU A 30 16.56 5.01 -15.74
C LEU A 30 15.06 4.71 -15.80
N LYS A 31 14.19 5.54 -15.19
CA LYS A 31 12.74 5.33 -15.25
C LYS A 31 12.18 5.61 -16.64
N GLN A 32 12.71 6.63 -17.30
CA GLN A 32 12.40 6.91 -18.71
C GLN A 32 12.84 5.73 -19.60
N GLN A 33 14.05 5.20 -19.41
CA GLN A 33 14.54 4.05 -20.18
C GLN A 33 13.70 2.79 -19.98
N ILE A 34 13.26 2.50 -18.74
CA ILE A 34 12.31 1.41 -18.48
C ILE A 34 11.01 1.65 -19.25
N HIS A 35 10.45 2.86 -19.16
CA HIS A 35 9.21 3.19 -19.85
C HIS A 35 9.33 3.04 -21.37
N ASP A 36 10.42 3.54 -21.97
CA ASP A 36 10.68 3.39 -23.41
C ASP A 36 10.84 1.91 -23.80
N TYR A 37 11.55 1.13 -22.98
CA TYR A 37 11.68 -0.32 -23.17
C TYR A 37 10.31 -1.01 -23.11
N MET A 38 9.44 -0.60 -22.19
CA MET A 38 8.07 -1.11 -22.05
C MET A 38 7.17 -0.72 -23.23
N GLN A 39 7.33 0.47 -23.80
CA GLN A 39 6.56 0.87 -24.99
C GLN A 39 6.90 0.01 -26.22
N VAL A 40 8.14 -0.45 -26.33
CA VAL A 40 8.58 -1.30 -27.45
C VAL A 40 8.21 -2.76 -27.24
N ASN A 41 8.38 -3.27 -26.01
CA ASN A 41 8.29 -4.72 -25.72
C ASN A 41 6.97 -5.13 -25.05
N GLY A 42 6.22 -4.19 -24.50
CA GLY A 42 5.00 -4.43 -23.75
C GLY A 42 3.72 -4.23 -24.57
N ALA A 43 2.60 -4.62 -23.99
CA ALA A 43 1.29 -4.32 -24.55
C ALA A 43 0.86 -2.89 -24.17
N ALA A 44 0.15 -2.22 -25.10
CA ALA A 44 -0.49 -0.95 -24.80
C ALA A 44 -1.47 -1.10 -23.62
N PRO A 45 -1.60 -0.08 -22.75
CA PRO A 45 -2.53 -0.14 -21.65
C PRO A 45 -3.97 -0.16 -22.18
N THR A 46 -4.82 -0.96 -21.55
CA THR A 46 -6.22 -1.16 -21.95
C THR A 46 -7.15 -1.26 -20.74
N GLY A 47 -8.45 -1.09 -20.99
CA GLY A 47 -9.49 -1.20 -19.96
C GLY A 47 -9.74 0.11 -19.22
N VAL A 48 -10.67 0.03 -18.25
CA VAL A 48 -11.07 1.16 -17.43
C VAL A 48 -10.55 0.93 -16.01
N LEU A 49 -9.75 1.88 -15.52
CA LEU A 49 -9.34 1.93 -14.13
C LEU A 49 -10.24 2.88 -13.35
N ARG A 50 -10.50 2.53 -12.09
CA ARG A 50 -11.40 3.29 -11.21
C ARG A 50 -10.60 3.88 -10.06
N TYR A 51 -10.68 5.20 -9.91
CA TYR A 51 -10.10 5.95 -8.81
C TYR A 51 -11.19 6.31 -7.80
N SER A 52 -10.89 6.20 -6.51
CA SER A 52 -11.71 6.81 -5.47
C SER A 52 -10.87 7.32 -4.30
N ARG A 53 -11.30 8.44 -3.70
CA ARG A 53 -10.67 9.07 -2.54
C ARG A 53 -11.67 9.13 -1.40
N TRP A 54 -11.24 8.77 -0.21
CA TRP A 54 -12.14 8.53 0.92
C TRP A 54 -11.82 9.45 2.08
N LYS A 55 -12.86 9.92 2.76
CA LYS A 55 -12.75 10.62 4.04
C LYS A 55 -12.45 9.59 5.11
N VAL A 56 -11.53 9.92 6.02
CA VAL A 56 -11.31 9.14 7.24
C VAL A 56 -12.65 8.91 7.97
N ALA A 57 -12.90 7.66 8.34
CA ALA A 57 -14.11 7.22 9.00
C ALA A 57 -13.90 7.10 10.50
N ASP A 58 -14.97 7.35 11.27
CA ASP A 58 -14.98 7.01 12.69
C ASP A 58 -14.87 5.49 12.86
N LEU A 59 -14.06 5.05 13.83
CA LEU A 59 -13.91 3.63 14.12
C LEU A 59 -15.19 3.06 14.76
N PRO A 60 -15.59 1.83 14.41
CA PRO A 60 -16.69 1.15 15.11
C PRO A 60 -16.39 1.04 16.61
N PRO A 61 -17.37 1.34 17.51
CA PRO A 61 -17.12 1.38 18.95
C PRO A 61 -16.84 0.01 19.58
N VAL A 62 -17.17 -1.06 18.86
CA VAL A 62 -17.06 -2.45 19.30
C VAL A 62 -16.43 -3.27 18.19
N LEU A 63 -15.52 -4.17 18.56
CA LEU A 63 -14.99 -5.15 17.63
C LEU A 63 -15.98 -6.32 17.50
N HIS A 64 -16.56 -6.47 16.31
CA HIS A 64 -17.44 -7.60 16.02
C HIS A 64 -16.67 -8.93 15.91
N THR A 65 -17.40 -10.04 15.98
CA THR A 65 -16.87 -11.42 15.96
C THR A 65 -16.25 -11.87 14.62
N HIS A 66 -16.12 -10.96 13.64
CA HIS A 66 -15.49 -11.27 12.36
C HIS A 66 -14.03 -11.73 12.55
N SER A 67 -13.70 -12.87 11.95
CA SER A 67 -12.34 -13.39 11.92
C SER A 67 -11.70 -13.11 10.56
N VAL A 68 -10.45 -12.66 10.60
CA VAL A 68 -9.63 -12.45 9.40
C VAL A 68 -8.70 -13.65 9.29
N LYS A 69 -8.64 -14.31 8.13
CA LYS A 69 -7.60 -15.28 7.84
C LYS A 69 -6.28 -14.53 7.66
N VAL A 70 -5.28 -14.84 8.47
CA VAL A 70 -3.97 -14.19 8.41
C VAL A 70 -2.96 -15.17 7.83
N GLU A 71 -2.24 -14.72 6.81
CA GLU A 71 -1.14 -15.44 6.17
C GLU A 71 0.10 -14.57 6.22
N VAL A 72 1.24 -15.16 6.59
CA VAL A 72 2.52 -14.47 6.67
C VAL A 72 3.41 -15.04 5.60
N ASP A 73 3.98 -14.16 4.80
CA ASP A 73 4.94 -14.51 3.78
C ASP A 73 6.28 -13.86 4.14
N ALA A 74 7.32 -14.69 4.25
CA ALA A 74 8.67 -14.25 4.58
C ALA A 74 9.38 -13.60 3.38
N ASP A 75 8.81 -13.73 2.18
CA ASP A 75 9.36 -13.15 0.96
C ASP A 75 9.00 -11.67 0.82
N VAL A 76 9.56 -11.06 -0.22
CA VAL A 76 9.24 -9.68 -0.59
C VAL A 76 7.81 -9.57 -1.12
N TYR A 77 7.29 -8.36 -1.01
CA TYR A 77 5.96 -7.99 -1.46
C TYR A 77 5.68 -8.44 -2.89
N SER A 78 4.64 -9.26 -3.10
CA SER A 78 4.33 -9.85 -4.40
C SER A 78 2.90 -9.58 -4.86
N TYR A 79 2.65 -9.88 -6.15
CA TYR A 79 1.36 -9.72 -6.83
C TYR A 79 0.90 -11.06 -7.40
N PRO A 80 0.52 -12.03 -6.55
CA PRO A 80 0.02 -13.30 -7.07
C PRO A 80 -1.24 -13.06 -7.90
N PRO A 81 -1.44 -13.80 -9.01
CA PRO A 81 -2.71 -13.79 -9.72
C PRO A 81 -3.84 -14.11 -8.75
N SER A 82 -4.85 -13.25 -8.66
CA SER A 82 -5.94 -13.44 -7.72
C SER A 82 -7.26 -12.92 -8.28
N PRO A 83 -8.40 -13.62 -8.03
CA PRO A 83 -9.71 -13.15 -8.46
C PRO A 83 -10.08 -11.78 -7.85
N GLY A 84 -10.95 -11.06 -8.56
CA GLY A 84 -11.19 -9.60 -8.56
C GLY A 84 -11.62 -8.87 -7.29
N ALA A 85 -11.24 -9.33 -6.09
CA ALA A 85 -11.36 -8.60 -4.83
C ALA A 85 -10.05 -8.64 -4.03
N THR A 86 -8.92 -8.65 -4.74
CA THR A 86 -7.58 -8.63 -4.15
C THR A 86 -6.98 -7.24 -4.27
N TRP A 87 -6.52 -6.71 -3.14
CA TRP A 87 -6.00 -5.37 -3.01
C TRP A 87 -4.58 -5.40 -2.45
N HIS A 88 -3.73 -4.50 -2.96
CA HIS A 88 -2.35 -4.35 -2.53
C HIS A 88 -2.19 -2.97 -1.90
N VAL A 89 -1.68 -2.92 -0.67
CA VAL A 89 -1.37 -1.66 -0.02
C VAL A 89 -0.18 -1.00 -0.71
N ASN A 90 -0.35 0.25 -1.09
CA ASN A 90 0.68 1.18 -1.50
C ASN A 90 1.07 2.02 -0.27
N PHE A 91 2.35 2.01 0.09
CA PHE A 91 2.92 2.75 1.23
C PHE A 91 3.18 4.19 0.81
N ALA A 92 2.08 4.88 0.51
CA ALA A 92 2.06 6.18 -0.14
C ALA A 92 2.75 7.29 0.67
N ASP A 93 3.26 8.29 -0.06
CA ASP A 93 3.46 9.64 0.49
C ASP A 93 2.10 10.35 0.70
N PRO A 94 1.99 11.33 1.63
CA PRO A 94 0.84 12.22 1.73
C PRO A 94 0.38 12.85 0.39
N ASN A 95 1.30 13.04 -0.55
CA ASN A 95 1.04 13.44 -1.91
C ASN A 95 1.13 12.20 -2.81
N LEU A 96 -0.02 11.73 -3.30
CA LEU A 96 -0.16 10.46 -4.03
C LEU A 96 0.84 10.37 -5.21
N PHE A 97 1.78 9.42 -5.18
CA PHE A 97 2.79 9.20 -6.22
C PHE A 97 3.75 10.38 -6.45
N VAL A 98 3.97 11.28 -5.48
CA VAL A 98 4.73 12.52 -5.70
C VAL A 98 6.14 12.34 -6.26
N ALA A 99 6.81 11.24 -5.88
CA ALA A 99 8.19 10.97 -6.24
C ALA A 99 8.33 9.88 -7.31
N TYR A 100 7.24 9.46 -7.98
CA TYR A 100 7.27 8.38 -8.96
C TYR A 100 8.31 8.60 -10.07
N GLY A 101 8.50 9.84 -10.51
CA GLY A 101 9.46 10.20 -11.56
C GLY A 101 10.90 10.40 -11.07
N SER A 102 11.16 10.36 -9.76
CA SER A 102 12.48 10.61 -9.15
C SER A 102 13.45 9.43 -9.29
N GLY A 103 14.70 9.58 -8.84
CA GLY A 103 15.68 8.48 -8.78
C GLY A 103 15.48 7.52 -7.60
N LEU A 104 14.62 7.85 -6.63
CA LEU A 104 14.29 6.96 -5.53
C LEU A 104 13.41 5.80 -6.03
N LEU A 105 13.64 4.61 -5.49
CA LEU A 105 12.83 3.43 -5.74
C LEU A 105 12.42 2.76 -4.42
N ALA A 106 11.60 3.45 -3.61
CA ALA A 106 10.92 2.81 -2.50
C ALA A 106 9.66 2.10 -3.01
N GLN A 107 8.89 1.51 -2.10
CA GLN A 107 7.72 0.70 -2.44
C GLN A 107 6.66 1.48 -3.25
N ASP A 108 6.46 2.76 -2.96
CA ASP A 108 5.54 3.63 -3.72
C ASP A 108 6.01 3.82 -5.17
N GLU A 109 7.26 4.23 -5.36
CA GLU A 109 7.81 4.43 -6.71
C GLU A 109 7.93 3.13 -7.51
N LEU A 110 8.27 2.01 -6.86
CA LEU A 110 8.32 0.70 -7.49
C LEU A 110 6.94 0.31 -8.01
N GLN A 111 5.88 0.52 -7.22
CA GLN A 111 4.52 0.25 -7.67
C GLN A 111 4.12 1.07 -8.89
N VAL A 112 4.47 2.36 -8.93
CA VAL A 112 4.17 3.21 -10.11
C VAL A 112 5.01 2.80 -11.33
N LEU A 113 6.27 2.41 -11.12
CA LEU A 113 7.12 1.89 -12.20
C LEU A 113 6.54 0.61 -12.82
N GLU A 114 6.03 -0.30 -12.00
CA GLU A 114 5.41 -1.55 -12.46
C GLU A 114 4.00 -1.35 -13.06
N HIS A 115 3.34 -0.23 -12.73
CA HIS A 115 2.02 0.17 -13.23
C HIS A 115 2.08 1.59 -13.83
N PRO A 116 2.74 1.80 -14.99
CA PRO A 116 3.02 3.13 -15.53
C PRO A 116 1.82 4.08 -15.63
N VAL A 117 0.61 3.55 -15.85
CA VAL A 117 -0.63 4.33 -15.93
C VAL A 117 -0.95 5.09 -14.61
N LEU A 118 -0.41 4.67 -13.47
CA LEU A 118 -0.57 5.40 -12.21
C LEU A 118 0.08 6.79 -12.24
N GLY A 119 1.19 6.94 -12.96
CA GLY A 119 1.78 8.26 -13.20
C GLY A 119 0.82 9.16 -13.97
N SER A 120 0.16 8.63 -15.00
CA SER A 120 -0.88 9.35 -15.75
C SER A 120 -2.11 9.71 -14.90
N VAL A 121 -2.53 8.85 -13.97
CA VAL A 121 -3.62 9.17 -13.04
C VAL A 121 -3.25 10.40 -12.23
N ARG A 122 -2.03 10.47 -11.68
CA ARG A 122 -1.56 11.65 -10.95
C ARG A 122 -1.59 12.90 -11.83
N GLU A 123 -1.03 12.84 -13.03
CA GLU A 123 -0.99 14.01 -13.92
C GLU A 123 -2.39 14.49 -14.33
N ALA A 124 -3.32 13.58 -14.59
CA ALA A 124 -4.71 13.92 -14.90
C ALA A 124 -5.45 14.57 -13.72
N LEU A 125 -5.24 14.07 -12.49
CA LEU A 125 -5.82 14.69 -11.29
C LEU A 125 -5.29 16.12 -11.10
N LEU A 126 -3.98 16.32 -11.25
CA LEU A 126 -3.36 17.63 -11.11
C LEU A 126 -3.82 18.61 -12.20
N ALA A 127 -3.85 18.17 -13.46
CA ALA A 127 -4.28 18.99 -14.59
C ALA A 127 -5.74 19.45 -14.45
N ALA A 128 -6.60 18.61 -13.89
CA ALA A 128 -8.01 18.91 -13.65
C ALA A 128 -8.27 19.66 -12.32
N GLY A 129 -7.23 19.98 -11.54
CA GLY A 129 -7.34 20.71 -10.28
C GLY A 129 -7.89 19.89 -9.10
N TYR A 130 -7.86 18.56 -9.19
CA TYR A 130 -8.28 17.65 -8.11
C TYR A 130 -7.17 17.38 -7.10
N SER A 131 -7.56 16.87 -5.92
CA SER A 131 -6.60 16.61 -4.84
C SER A 131 -5.92 15.26 -5.05
N ALA A 132 -4.66 15.29 -5.50
CA ALA A 132 -3.79 14.11 -5.59
C ALA A 132 -3.09 13.83 -4.25
N ARG A 133 -3.87 13.64 -3.18
CA ARG A 133 -3.36 13.51 -1.81
C ARG A 133 -3.98 12.32 -1.06
N THR A 134 -3.12 11.58 -0.36
CA THR A 134 -3.52 10.55 0.60
C THR A 134 -3.64 11.10 2.03
N ARG A 135 -3.22 12.36 2.28
CA ARG A 135 -3.52 13.14 3.49
C ARG A 135 -3.80 14.61 3.16
N GLU A 136 -4.75 15.21 3.86
CA GLU A 136 -5.13 16.61 3.71
C GLU A 136 -5.49 17.22 5.07
N ASN A 137 -4.90 18.38 5.39
CA ASN A 137 -5.04 19.05 6.69
C ASN A 137 -4.76 18.10 7.88
N ASP A 138 -3.63 17.37 7.80
CA ASP A 138 -3.19 16.35 8.75
C ASP A 138 -4.17 15.17 8.98
N ARG A 139 -5.24 15.06 8.19
CA ARG A 139 -6.16 13.94 8.21
C ARG A 139 -5.90 13.00 7.04
N SER A 140 -6.03 11.72 7.30
CA SER A 140 -5.93 10.70 6.25
C SER A 140 -7.07 10.80 5.25
N THR A 141 -6.74 10.65 3.97
CA THR A 141 -7.70 10.54 2.88
C THR A 141 -7.29 9.39 1.95
N PRO A 142 -7.50 8.12 2.36
CA PRO A 142 -7.09 6.96 1.58
C PRO A 142 -7.57 7.03 0.13
N VAL A 143 -6.70 6.61 -0.80
CA VAL A 143 -7.01 6.55 -2.22
C VAL A 143 -7.02 5.09 -2.67
N LEU A 144 -8.05 4.70 -3.39
CA LEU A 144 -8.17 3.38 -3.99
C LEU A 144 -8.08 3.52 -5.51
N ILE A 145 -7.36 2.59 -6.12
CA ILE A 145 -7.27 2.52 -7.59
C ILE A 145 -7.45 1.07 -8.01
N ALA A 146 -8.57 0.78 -8.65
CA ALA A 146 -8.94 -0.57 -9.09
C ALA A 146 -8.71 -0.77 -10.59
N ASN A 147 -8.54 -2.03 -10.98
CA ASN A 147 -8.35 -2.46 -12.36
C ASN A 147 -7.16 -1.77 -13.05
N VAL A 148 -6.02 -1.74 -12.37
CA VAL A 148 -4.78 -1.17 -12.92
C VAL A 148 -3.93 -2.29 -13.53
N GLN A 149 -3.38 -2.06 -14.71
CA GLN A 149 -2.47 -3.01 -15.34
C GLN A 149 -1.06 -2.87 -14.77
N ARG A 150 -0.59 -3.95 -14.15
CA ARG A 150 0.83 -4.20 -13.90
C ARG A 150 1.45 -4.68 -15.20
N GLN A 151 2.30 -3.86 -15.79
CA GLN A 151 2.88 -4.13 -17.11
C GLN A 151 4.29 -4.74 -17.00
N CYS A 152 5.01 -4.51 -15.90
CA CYS A 152 6.31 -5.13 -15.67
C CYS A 152 6.50 -5.55 -14.22
N ALA A 153 7.54 -6.35 -14.01
CA ALA A 153 8.11 -6.67 -12.72
C ALA A 153 9.59 -6.26 -12.72
N LEU A 154 10.03 -5.54 -11.70
CA LEU A 154 11.44 -5.24 -11.51
C LEU A 154 11.97 -6.02 -10.31
N ASP A 155 12.90 -6.93 -10.57
CA ASP A 155 13.59 -7.65 -9.51
C ASP A 155 14.60 -6.74 -8.80
N THR A 156 14.33 -6.40 -7.54
CA THR A 156 15.16 -5.48 -6.77
C THR A 156 16.25 -6.18 -5.95
N PHE A 157 16.38 -7.50 -6.01
CA PHE A 157 17.31 -8.24 -5.17
C PHE A 157 18.78 -8.07 -5.58
N PRO A 158 19.71 -8.23 -4.62
CA PRO A 158 21.13 -8.30 -4.91
C PRO A 158 21.48 -9.45 -5.85
N ASP A 159 22.23 -9.13 -6.90
CA ASP A 159 22.74 -10.08 -7.88
C ASP A 159 24.08 -9.56 -8.43
N PRO A 160 25.21 -9.95 -7.80
CA PRO A 160 26.53 -9.50 -8.21
C PRO A 160 26.89 -9.86 -9.65
N ASP A 161 26.43 -11.02 -10.12
CA ASP A 161 26.76 -11.56 -11.44
C ASP A 161 26.07 -10.77 -12.56
N GLN A 162 24.93 -10.15 -12.25
CA GLN A 162 24.20 -9.24 -13.15
C GLN A 162 24.50 -7.75 -12.90
N GLY A 163 25.58 -7.42 -12.18
CA GLY A 163 26.01 -6.04 -11.97
C GLY A 163 25.17 -5.24 -10.95
N ARG A 164 24.37 -5.90 -10.11
CA ARG A 164 23.56 -5.28 -9.04
C ARG A 164 23.87 -5.90 -7.67
N PRO A 165 25.13 -5.89 -7.19
CA PRO A 165 25.57 -6.62 -5.98
C PRO A 165 24.89 -6.17 -4.68
N ARG A 166 24.22 -5.02 -4.67
CA ARG A 166 23.46 -4.48 -3.52
C ARG A 166 21.96 -4.37 -3.80
N GLY A 167 21.51 -4.93 -4.91
CA GLY A 167 20.14 -4.82 -5.39
C GLY A 167 19.83 -3.45 -5.99
N LEU A 168 18.55 -3.21 -6.26
CA LEU A 168 18.03 -2.00 -6.90
C LEU A 168 17.08 -1.20 -6.00
N TYR A 169 16.81 -1.62 -4.76
CA TYR A 169 15.85 -0.92 -3.91
C TYR A 169 16.41 0.41 -3.34
N GLY A 170 15.53 1.38 -3.14
CA GLY A 170 15.84 2.69 -2.56
C GLY A 170 16.87 3.47 -3.38
N ASN A 171 17.83 4.10 -2.68
CA ASN A 171 18.92 4.86 -3.32
C ASN A 171 19.90 4.02 -4.15
N GLN A 172 19.82 2.68 -4.15
CA GLN A 172 20.65 1.87 -5.05
C GLN A 172 20.19 2.00 -6.51
N PHE A 173 18.89 2.19 -6.75
CA PHE A 173 18.34 2.31 -8.11
C PHE A 173 19.01 3.42 -8.92
N GLN A 174 19.06 4.64 -8.39
CA GLN A 174 19.66 5.80 -9.08
C GLN A 174 21.16 5.64 -9.36
N ARG A 175 21.84 4.68 -8.72
CA ARG A 175 23.27 4.39 -8.91
C ARG A 175 23.51 3.24 -9.87
N ALA A 176 22.45 2.54 -10.29
CA ALA A 176 22.56 1.38 -11.15
C ALA A 176 22.82 1.80 -12.60
N GLU A 177 23.54 0.94 -13.31
CA GLU A 177 23.68 1.04 -14.75
C GLU A 177 22.44 0.46 -15.44
N TRP A 178 22.08 1.01 -16.61
CA TRP A 178 20.93 0.53 -17.38
C TRP A 178 20.98 -0.98 -17.65
N ALA A 179 22.16 -1.54 -17.96
CA ALA A 179 22.29 -2.97 -18.24
C ALA A 179 21.82 -3.84 -17.08
N ALA A 180 22.14 -3.48 -15.84
CA ALA A 180 21.72 -4.20 -14.64
C ALA A 180 20.22 -4.05 -14.35
N VAL A 181 19.66 -2.86 -14.64
CA VAL A 181 18.21 -2.61 -14.54
C VAL A 181 17.45 -3.40 -15.60
N GLN A 182 17.96 -3.42 -16.83
CA GLN A 182 17.34 -4.14 -17.94
C GLN A 182 17.32 -5.65 -17.70
N SER A 183 18.42 -6.24 -17.18
CA SER A 183 18.46 -7.65 -16.83
C SER A 183 17.51 -8.04 -15.70
N ALA A 184 17.15 -7.08 -14.84
CA ALA A 184 16.23 -7.25 -13.73
C ALA A 184 14.75 -7.09 -14.13
N LEU A 185 14.47 -6.57 -15.33
CA LEU A 185 13.16 -6.16 -15.77
C LEU A 185 12.47 -7.29 -16.54
N THR A 186 11.29 -7.70 -16.08
CA THR A 186 10.41 -8.64 -16.79
C THR A 186 9.19 -7.90 -17.31
N VAL A 187 8.99 -7.89 -18.63
CA VAL A 187 7.76 -7.43 -19.26
C VAL A 187 6.68 -8.50 -19.06
N LEU A 188 5.51 -8.10 -18.57
CA LEU A 188 4.39 -9.01 -18.32
C LEU A 188 3.47 -9.03 -19.53
N SER A 189 3.31 -10.23 -20.13
CA SER A 189 2.39 -10.47 -21.24
C SER A 189 1.64 -11.79 -21.02
N PRO A 190 0.32 -11.76 -20.74
CA PRO A 190 -0.51 -10.57 -20.57
C PRO A 190 -0.14 -9.77 -19.32
N ALA A 191 -0.49 -8.47 -19.32
CA ALA A 191 -0.42 -7.64 -18.12
C ALA A 191 -1.33 -8.20 -17.02
N ILE A 192 -0.93 -8.01 -15.76
CA ILE A 192 -1.69 -8.49 -14.59
C ILE A 192 -2.56 -7.36 -14.06
N MET A 193 -3.85 -7.62 -13.84
CA MET A 193 -4.75 -6.64 -13.23
C MET A 193 -4.57 -6.62 -11.71
N THR A 194 -4.41 -5.43 -11.13
CA THR A 194 -4.25 -5.22 -9.69
C THR A 194 -5.21 -4.13 -9.18
N ASN A 195 -5.49 -4.17 -7.89
CA ASN A 195 -6.18 -3.09 -7.17
C ASN A 195 -5.29 -2.60 -6.04
N LEU A 196 -5.27 -1.29 -5.80
CA LEU A 196 -4.35 -0.63 -4.87
C LEU A 196 -5.09 0.13 -3.78
N ILE A 197 -4.57 0.08 -2.56
CA ILE A 197 -4.97 0.91 -1.42
C ILE A 197 -3.79 1.81 -1.07
N CYS A 198 -3.85 3.09 -1.44
CA CYS A 198 -2.80 4.07 -1.20
C CYS A 198 -3.08 4.81 0.12
N ILE A 199 -2.24 4.55 1.13
CA ILE A 199 -2.34 5.15 2.47
C ILE A 199 -0.97 5.61 2.96
N ALA A 200 -0.93 6.82 3.52
CA ALA A 200 0.30 7.37 4.08
C ALA A 200 0.35 7.17 5.60
N ALA A 201 1.43 6.54 6.05
CA ALA A 201 1.72 6.41 7.47
C ALA A 201 2.20 7.75 8.04
N PRO A 202 1.99 8.01 9.34
CA PRO A 202 2.61 9.15 10.01
C PRO A 202 4.13 8.95 10.16
N THR A 203 4.83 10.05 10.44
CA THR A 203 6.23 10.07 10.86
C THR A 203 6.34 10.57 12.29
N GLY A 204 7.39 10.18 13.01
CA GLY A 204 7.56 10.60 14.39
C GLY A 204 8.85 10.11 15.04
N SER A 205 8.95 10.36 16.34
CA SER A 205 10.07 9.94 17.18
C SER A 205 9.61 9.80 18.63
N GLY A 206 10.37 9.09 19.46
CA GLY A 206 10.05 8.89 20.88
C GLY A 206 8.88 7.92 21.10
N ALA A 207 8.13 8.10 22.19
CA ALA A 207 6.96 7.28 22.47
C ALA A 207 5.80 7.65 21.54
N TYR A 208 5.06 6.64 21.06
CA TYR A 208 3.81 6.87 20.34
C TYR A 208 2.79 7.53 21.26
N THR A 209 2.13 8.57 20.76
CA THR A 209 0.99 9.17 21.45
C THR A 209 -0.29 8.39 21.13
N GLU A 210 -1.30 8.53 21.98
CA GLU A 210 -2.65 7.99 21.72
C GLU A 210 -3.19 8.48 20.37
N ALA A 211 -3.07 9.79 20.09
CA ALA A 211 -3.50 10.37 18.83
C ALA A 211 -2.80 9.74 17.60
N GLN A 212 -1.51 9.41 17.70
CA GLN A 212 -0.79 8.72 16.62
C GLN A 212 -1.28 7.29 16.42
N ILE A 213 -1.53 6.55 17.50
CA ILE A 213 -2.09 5.18 17.44
C ILE A 213 -3.48 5.20 16.78
N HIS A 214 -4.31 6.17 17.17
CA HIS A 214 -5.63 6.40 16.56
C HIS A 214 -5.52 6.73 15.07
N ASP A 215 -4.67 7.68 14.68
CA ASP A 215 -4.50 8.09 13.28
C ASP A 215 -4.06 6.92 12.38
N VAL A 216 -3.13 6.09 12.85
CA VAL A 216 -2.69 4.88 12.13
C VAL A 216 -3.86 3.91 11.95
N LEU A 217 -4.62 3.64 13.02
CA LEU A 217 -5.73 2.70 12.98
C LEU A 217 -6.87 3.20 12.08
N GLU A 218 -7.25 4.47 12.20
CA GLU A 218 -8.27 5.12 11.38
C GLU A 218 -7.89 5.09 9.89
N THR A 219 -6.62 5.37 9.58
CA THR A 219 -6.10 5.33 8.21
C THR A 219 -6.22 3.94 7.61
N ALA A 220 -5.68 2.93 8.30
CA ALA A 220 -5.72 1.54 7.83
C ALA A 220 -7.16 1.03 7.74
N PHE A 221 -7.99 1.27 8.76
CA PHE A 221 -9.40 0.88 8.77
C PHE A 221 -10.15 1.49 7.59
N THR A 222 -10.01 2.80 7.37
CA THR A 222 -10.72 3.51 6.29
C THR A 222 -10.32 2.94 4.93
N GLY A 223 -9.02 2.76 4.66
CA GLY A 223 -8.55 2.20 3.40
C GLY A 223 -9.02 0.76 3.16
N MET A 224 -8.91 -0.10 4.18
CA MET A 224 -9.35 -1.50 4.09
C MET A 224 -10.87 -1.62 3.96
N ARG A 225 -11.64 -0.79 4.68
CA ARG A 225 -13.10 -0.79 4.60
C ARG A 225 -13.59 -0.26 3.25
N ALA A 226 -12.96 0.80 2.73
CA ALA A 226 -13.21 1.25 1.37
C ALA A 226 -12.94 0.16 0.34
N ALA A 227 -11.89 -0.65 0.53
CA ALA A 227 -11.58 -1.76 -0.38
C ALA A 227 -12.67 -2.84 -0.34
N VAL A 228 -13.23 -3.12 0.84
CA VAL A 228 -14.38 -4.03 0.97
C VAL A 228 -15.61 -3.48 0.25
N LEU A 229 -15.87 -2.18 0.35
CA LEU A 229 -17.00 -1.53 -0.34
C LEU A 229 -16.80 -1.54 -1.87
N GLU A 230 -15.64 -1.13 -2.37
CA GLU A 230 -15.32 -1.15 -3.81
C GLU A 230 -15.33 -2.57 -4.39
N SER A 231 -14.87 -3.57 -3.62
CA SER A 231 -14.93 -4.97 -4.03
C SER A 231 -16.35 -5.44 -4.30
N SER A 232 -17.35 -4.93 -3.56
CA SER A 232 -18.76 -5.27 -3.79
C SER A 232 -19.27 -4.80 -5.14
N HIS A 233 -18.66 -3.76 -5.73
CA HIS A 233 -18.95 -3.26 -7.06
C HIS A 233 -18.16 -4.00 -8.15
N ILE A 234 -16.87 -4.27 -7.90
CA ILE A 234 -15.96 -4.86 -8.89
C ILE A 234 -16.19 -6.38 -9.02
N SER A 235 -16.45 -7.06 -7.91
CA SER A 235 -16.62 -8.51 -7.86
C SER A 235 -17.64 -8.87 -6.77
N PRO A 236 -18.95 -8.70 -7.04
CA PRO A 236 -20.01 -8.93 -6.05
C PRO A 236 -19.93 -10.32 -5.42
N GLY A 237 -19.92 -10.37 -4.09
CA GLY A 237 -19.87 -11.62 -3.31
C GLY A 237 -18.49 -12.27 -3.23
N ALA A 238 -17.45 -11.72 -3.86
CA ALA A 238 -16.09 -12.21 -3.71
C ALA A 238 -15.53 -11.90 -2.32
N LYS A 239 -14.68 -12.82 -1.82
CA LYS A 239 -13.92 -12.61 -0.59
C LYS A 239 -12.81 -11.60 -0.81
N VAL A 240 -12.66 -10.67 0.11
CA VAL A 240 -11.71 -9.57 0.03
C VAL A 240 -10.37 -10.00 0.64
N THR A 241 -9.33 -9.99 -0.18
CA THR A 241 -7.95 -10.25 0.25
C THR A 241 -7.14 -8.97 0.19
N ILE A 242 -6.44 -8.64 1.27
CA ILE A 242 -5.54 -7.50 1.32
C ILE A 242 -4.11 -8.01 1.51
N HIS A 243 -3.25 -7.61 0.59
CA HIS A 243 -1.80 -7.79 0.65
C HIS A 243 -1.20 -6.52 1.25
N THR A 244 -0.35 -6.67 2.27
CA THR A 244 0.33 -5.56 2.95
C THR A 244 1.69 -6.01 3.47
N GLY A 245 2.41 -5.13 4.15
CA GLY A 245 3.64 -5.45 4.86
C GLY A 245 3.90 -4.43 5.97
N PHE A 246 5.18 -4.15 6.22
CA PHE A 246 5.61 -3.15 7.21
C PHE A 246 5.41 -1.70 6.75
N TRP A 247 4.16 -1.33 6.46
CA TRP A 247 3.70 0.02 6.14
C TRP A 247 4.24 1.02 7.17
N GLY A 248 4.89 2.08 6.68
CA GLY A 248 5.46 3.13 7.51
C GLY A 248 6.70 2.76 8.33
N CYS A 249 7.26 1.57 8.21
CA CYS A 249 8.38 1.12 9.07
C CYS A 249 9.78 1.26 8.44
N GLY A 250 9.88 1.60 7.16
CA GLY A 250 11.14 1.88 6.48
C GLY A 250 11.55 3.35 6.69
N ALA A 251 11.46 4.16 5.63
CA ALA A 251 11.83 5.57 5.67
C ALA A 251 11.10 6.39 6.76
N PHE A 252 9.90 5.98 7.17
CA PHE A 252 9.11 6.69 8.18
C PHE A 252 9.38 6.24 9.62
N GLY A 253 10.19 5.18 9.83
CA GLY A 253 10.66 4.75 11.14
C GLY A 253 9.59 4.16 12.06
N GLY A 254 8.46 3.69 11.54
CA GLY A 254 7.40 3.08 12.32
C GLY A 254 7.84 1.83 13.10
N ASN A 255 7.21 1.60 14.25
CA ASN A 255 7.45 0.41 15.06
C ASN A 255 6.78 -0.82 14.43
N ARG A 256 7.57 -1.77 13.94
CA ARG A 256 7.09 -2.96 13.21
C ARG A 256 6.01 -3.76 13.97
N PRO A 257 6.19 -4.16 15.24
CA PRO A 257 5.13 -4.83 16.00
C PRO A 257 3.84 -4.02 16.14
N LEU A 258 3.93 -2.72 16.47
CA LEU A 258 2.75 -1.86 16.60
C LEU A 258 2.01 -1.71 15.26
N MET A 259 2.73 -1.42 14.18
CA MET A 259 2.13 -1.24 12.85
C MET A 259 1.48 -2.53 12.34
N ALA A 260 2.07 -3.70 12.61
CA ALA A 260 1.46 -4.99 12.30
C ALA A 260 0.19 -5.23 13.14
N LEU A 261 0.24 -4.96 14.44
CA LEU A 261 -0.91 -5.05 15.34
C LEU A 261 -2.09 -4.20 14.87
N LEU A 262 -1.83 -2.92 14.53
CA LEU A 262 -2.88 -1.99 14.12
C LEU A 262 -3.47 -2.35 12.75
N GLN A 263 -2.66 -2.85 11.81
CA GLN A 263 -3.17 -3.37 10.54
C GLN A 263 -4.04 -4.62 10.73
N LEU A 264 -3.66 -5.53 11.63
CA LEU A 264 -4.48 -6.70 11.98
C LEU A 264 -5.82 -6.30 12.61
N LEU A 265 -5.82 -5.30 13.50
CA LEU A 265 -7.03 -4.77 14.10
C LEU A 265 -7.91 -4.05 13.06
N ALA A 266 -7.32 -3.23 12.20
CA ALA A 266 -8.00 -2.56 11.09
C ALA A 266 -8.69 -3.56 10.16
N ALA A 267 -8.01 -4.64 9.77
CA ALA A 267 -8.56 -5.68 8.90
C ALA A 267 -9.81 -6.34 9.51
N ARG A 268 -9.80 -6.59 10.84
CA ARG A 268 -10.96 -7.14 11.56
C ARG A 268 -12.12 -6.16 11.59
N LEU A 269 -11.85 -4.89 11.92
CA LEU A 269 -12.87 -3.83 11.93
C LEU A 269 -13.48 -3.62 10.54
N ALA A 270 -12.67 -3.66 9.49
CA ALA A 270 -13.08 -3.47 8.11
C ALA A 270 -13.86 -4.67 7.52
N ARG A 271 -13.83 -5.83 8.21
CA ARG A 271 -14.39 -7.12 7.76
C ARG A 271 -13.70 -7.68 6.53
N VAL A 272 -12.36 -7.60 6.50
CA VAL A 272 -11.53 -8.23 5.48
C VAL A 272 -11.55 -9.75 5.66
N ASP A 273 -11.64 -10.53 4.59
CA ASP A 273 -11.64 -12.00 4.69
C ASP A 273 -10.24 -12.57 4.92
N LYS A 274 -9.24 -12.06 4.18
CA LYS A 274 -7.85 -12.52 4.26
C LYS A 274 -6.88 -11.33 4.28
N LEU A 275 -5.92 -11.35 5.20
CA LEU A 275 -4.76 -10.47 5.20
C LEU A 275 -3.52 -11.31 4.91
N VAL A 276 -2.80 -10.98 3.83
CA VAL A 276 -1.48 -11.53 3.50
C VAL A 276 -0.44 -10.48 3.89
N PHE A 277 0.47 -10.83 4.79
CA PHE A 277 1.47 -9.92 5.33
C PHE A 277 2.87 -10.34 4.89
N TYR A 278 3.50 -9.53 4.05
CA TYR A 278 4.87 -9.74 3.60
C TYR A 278 5.84 -9.10 4.57
N THR A 279 6.77 -9.90 5.11
CA THR A 279 7.78 -9.41 6.05
C THR A 279 9.09 -9.04 5.35
N GLY A 280 9.29 -9.48 4.10
CA GLY A 280 10.45 -9.16 3.28
C GLY A 280 11.70 -9.99 3.58
N ALA A 281 11.78 -10.60 4.76
CA ALA A 281 12.77 -11.61 5.12
C ALA A 281 12.25 -12.51 6.25
N GLN A 282 12.84 -13.72 6.36
CA GLN A 282 12.54 -14.66 7.44
C GLN A 282 12.81 -14.08 8.85
N SER A 283 13.87 -13.29 8.99
CA SER A 283 14.20 -12.61 10.25
C SER A 283 13.15 -11.58 10.68
N GLU A 284 12.38 -11.08 9.72
CA GLU A 284 11.36 -10.05 9.92
C GLU A 284 9.98 -10.63 10.26
N VAL A 285 9.86 -11.96 10.34
CA VAL A 285 8.65 -12.64 10.83
C VAL A 285 8.43 -12.37 12.33
N ILE A 286 9.51 -12.30 13.12
CA ILE A 286 9.43 -12.13 14.58
C ILE A 286 8.70 -10.83 14.98
N PRO A 287 9.03 -9.64 14.42
CA PRO A 287 8.27 -8.43 14.68
C PRO A 287 6.77 -8.54 14.39
N PHE A 288 6.40 -9.20 13.31
CA PHE A 288 4.99 -9.44 12.97
C PHE A 288 4.31 -10.34 14.01
N GLU A 289 4.93 -11.47 14.35
CA GLU A 289 4.41 -12.43 15.34
C GLU A 289 4.22 -11.77 16.71
N ASN A 290 5.14 -10.89 17.11
CA ASN A 290 5.03 -10.11 18.34
C ASN A 290 3.77 -9.22 18.32
N GLY A 291 3.54 -8.48 17.24
CA GLY A 291 2.32 -7.66 17.08
C GLY A 291 1.04 -8.51 17.13
N GLN A 292 1.05 -9.66 16.45
CA GLN A 292 -0.08 -10.59 16.45
C GLN A 292 -0.35 -11.20 17.83
N ALA A 293 0.70 -11.60 18.55
CA ALA A 293 0.60 -12.17 19.88
C ALA A 293 0.04 -11.16 20.90
N ILE A 294 0.46 -9.89 20.81
CA ILE A 294 -0.08 -8.81 21.64
C ILE A 294 -1.57 -8.63 21.35
N LEU A 295 -1.99 -8.52 20.08
CA LEU A 295 -3.41 -8.40 19.72
C LEU A 295 -4.21 -9.58 20.28
N ARG A 296 -3.73 -10.81 20.10
CA ARG A 296 -4.40 -12.02 20.60
C ARG A 296 -4.61 -11.95 22.11
N ARG A 297 -3.57 -11.59 22.87
CA ARG A 297 -3.63 -11.46 24.33
C ARG A 297 -4.61 -10.39 24.79
N ILE A 298 -4.72 -9.28 24.05
CA ILE A 298 -5.71 -8.23 24.33
C ILE A 298 -7.11 -8.81 24.14
N LEU A 299 -7.38 -9.43 22.99
CA LEU A 299 -8.70 -9.97 22.65
C LEU A 299 -9.15 -11.07 23.63
N GLU A 300 -8.25 -11.95 24.05
CA GLU A 300 -8.52 -13.00 25.06
C GLU A 300 -8.98 -12.43 26.40
N LYS A 301 -8.51 -11.24 26.78
CA LYS A 301 -8.86 -10.59 28.05
C LYS A 301 -10.16 -9.80 27.98
N THR A 302 -10.57 -9.34 26.80
CA THR A 302 -11.64 -8.36 26.63
C THR A 302 -13.01 -8.95 26.31
N GLY A 303 -13.13 -10.29 26.19
CA GLY A 303 -14.41 -10.99 25.98
C GLY A 303 -14.87 -11.04 24.52
N ALA A 304 -16.13 -11.43 24.28
CA ALA A 304 -16.64 -11.77 22.94
C ALA A 304 -16.89 -10.55 22.02
N GLU A 305 -17.24 -9.39 22.58
CA GLU A 305 -17.48 -8.14 21.85
C GLU A 305 -16.76 -6.99 22.58
N PRO A 306 -15.44 -6.93 22.47
CA PRO A 306 -14.67 -5.99 23.25
C PRO A 306 -14.86 -4.56 22.76
N SER A 307 -15.02 -3.64 23.72
CA SER A 307 -15.02 -2.20 23.44
C SER A 307 -13.68 -1.81 22.79
N LEU A 308 -13.76 -1.11 21.66
CA LEU A 308 -12.57 -0.64 20.96
C LEU A 308 -11.76 0.33 21.82
N LEU A 309 -12.42 1.16 22.62
CA LEU A 309 -11.78 2.06 23.57
C LEU A 309 -10.89 1.29 24.56
N ASN A 310 -11.39 0.18 25.11
CA ASN A 310 -10.62 -0.66 26.03
C ASN A 310 -9.41 -1.30 25.33
N ILE A 311 -9.57 -1.75 24.08
CA ILE A 311 -8.46 -2.29 23.28
C ILE A 311 -7.38 -1.22 23.09
N LEU A 312 -7.78 0.00 22.68
CA LEU A 312 -6.87 1.10 22.42
C LEU A 312 -6.12 1.55 23.66
N ASN A 313 -6.81 1.66 24.81
CA ASN A 313 -6.16 1.96 26.09
C ASN A 313 -5.07 0.93 26.42
N VAL A 314 -5.35 -0.36 26.24
CA VAL A 314 -4.34 -1.42 26.50
C VAL A 314 -3.15 -1.33 25.53
N ILE A 315 -3.37 -0.92 24.28
CA ILE A 315 -2.29 -0.70 23.29
C ILE A 315 -1.43 0.51 23.70
N VAL A 316 -2.06 1.63 24.07
CA VAL A 316 -1.38 2.84 24.54
C VAL A 316 -0.53 2.54 25.78
N ASP A 317 -1.06 1.74 26.71
CA ASP A 317 -0.35 1.31 27.92
C ASP A 317 0.88 0.43 27.64
N GLN A 318 1.03 -0.14 26.44
CA GLN A 318 2.26 -0.84 26.04
C GLN A 318 3.44 0.13 25.81
N ARG A 319 3.19 1.43 25.68
CA ARG A 319 4.22 2.49 25.50
C ARG A 319 5.22 2.18 24.39
N PHE A 320 4.71 1.78 23.22
CA PHE A 320 5.54 1.60 22.03
C PHE A 320 6.33 2.86 21.72
N VAL A 321 7.55 2.66 21.21
CA VAL A 321 8.47 3.72 20.79
C VAL A 321 8.69 3.58 19.29
N TRP A 322 8.74 4.71 18.59
CA TRP A 322 9.13 4.79 17.19
C TRP A 322 10.43 4.03 16.94
N GLY A 323 10.49 3.33 15.80
CA GLY A 323 11.70 2.67 15.32
C GLY A 323 12.69 3.67 14.70
N THR A 324 13.64 3.12 13.95
CA THR A 324 14.65 3.91 13.24
C THR A 324 14.30 3.97 11.76
N SER A 325 14.30 5.17 11.19
CA SER A 325 14.21 5.36 9.74
C SER A 325 15.43 4.74 9.05
N ASP A 326 15.22 3.99 7.97
CA ASP A 326 16.31 3.43 7.16
C ASP A 326 16.89 4.44 6.15
N GLY A 327 16.33 5.65 6.07
CA GLY A 327 16.84 6.72 5.22
C GLY A 327 16.88 6.39 3.74
N ASN A 328 16.03 5.44 3.30
CA ASN A 328 15.88 5.11 1.88
C ASN A 328 15.70 6.36 1.02
#